data_AF-A0A7S0BDE8-F1
#
_entry.id   AF-A0A7S0BDE8-F1
#
_cell.length_a   1.000
_cell.length_b   1.000
_cell.length_c   1.000
_cell.angle_alpha   90.00
_cell.angle_beta   90.00
_cell.angle_gamma   90.00
#
_symmetry.space_group_name_H-M   'P 1'
#
loop_
_entity.id
_entity.type
_entity.pdbx_description
1 polymer ?
#
loop_
_entity_poly.entity_id
_entity_poly.type
_entity_poly.pdbx_seq_one_letter_code
_entity_poly.pdbx_strand_id
1 'polypeptide(L)'
;LRSRGFGTDAGMSFCRRSRFALETSKHRARPLTTRMMFDQLIDTLDSTVKKLRGADEITEKNVEKTLKDVKRALLDADVNLKVVNKLIKRVKERAMGEAVISGVEPGQQLIKIMYDELTSTMGERETLLARREKGPTVILLSGLQGAGKTTAAAKLALYCKKEDPPRKVLLVAADVYRPAAIEQLE
;
A
#
# COMPACT_ATOMS: atom_id res chain seq x y z
N LEU A 1 11.37 -75.47 -3.51
CA LEU A 1 11.24 -76.37 -4.69
C LEU A 1 10.06 -75.85 -5.53
N ARG A 2 10.36 -75.39 -6.77
CA ARG A 2 9.51 -75.23 -8.00
C ARG A 2 8.06 -74.73 -7.82
N SER A 3 7.51 -73.80 -8.60
CA SER A 3 7.71 -73.49 -10.02
C SER A 3 6.89 -72.25 -10.41
N ARG A 4 7.33 -71.63 -11.50
CA ARG A 4 6.83 -70.43 -12.21
C ARG A 4 5.46 -70.67 -12.87
N GLY A 5 4.76 -69.58 -13.23
CA GLY A 5 3.69 -69.58 -14.22
C GLY A 5 3.10 -68.19 -14.48
N PHE A 6 3.62 -67.52 -15.51
CA PHE A 6 3.08 -66.31 -16.14
C PHE A 6 2.14 -66.72 -17.30
N GLY A 7 1.09 -65.95 -17.56
CA GLY A 7 0.25 -65.97 -18.78
C GLY A 7 -1.08 -65.26 -18.52
N THR A 8 -1.28 -63.99 -18.92
CA THR A 8 -1.84 -63.50 -20.21
C THR A 8 -3.16 -64.17 -20.60
N ASP A 9 -4.31 -63.52 -20.40
CA ASP A 9 -5.00 -62.71 -21.43
C ASP A 9 -6.48 -62.40 -21.11
N ALA A 10 -6.86 -61.20 -21.52
CA ALA A 10 -8.14 -60.74 -22.04
C ALA A 10 -9.47 -61.26 -21.44
N GLY A 11 -10.20 -60.33 -20.79
CA GLY A 11 -11.62 -60.50 -20.49
C GLY A 11 -12.28 -59.19 -20.09
N MET A 12 -12.56 -58.33 -21.09
CA MET A 12 -13.44 -57.17 -20.92
C MET A 12 -14.79 -57.63 -20.37
N SER A 13 -15.19 -57.12 -19.21
CA SER A 13 -16.60 -57.00 -18.87
C SER A 13 -16.88 -55.69 -18.16
N PHE A 14 -17.80 -55.01 -18.81
CA PHE A 14 -18.28 -53.67 -18.64
C PHE A 14 -19.26 -53.67 -17.46
N CYS A 15 -18.99 -52.93 -16.38
CA CYS A 15 -20.07 -52.54 -15.47
C CYS A 15 -19.92 -51.09 -15.02
N ARG A 16 -21.04 -50.40 -15.17
CA ARG A 16 -21.25 -48.96 -15.19
C ARG A 16 -21.26 -48.35 -13.78
N ARG A 17 -21.22 -47.01 -13.79
CA ARG A 17 -21.62 -46.04 -12.75
C ARG A 17 -20.52 -45.83 -11.68
N SER A 18 -20.02 -44.64 -11.43
CA SER A 18 -20.66 -43.31 -11.45
C SER A 18 -19.60 -42.23 -11.70
N ARG A 19 -19.81 -41.41 -12.75
CA ARG A 19 -19.15 -40.11 -12.88
C ARG A 19 -19.80 -39.18 -11.86
N PHE A 20 -19.09 -38.86 -10.77
CA PHE A 20 -19.42 -37.70 -9.97
C PHE A 20 -18.57 -36.54 -10.50
N ALA A 21 -19.15 -35.85 -11.49
CA ALA A 21 -18.60 -34.60 -12.00
C ALA A 21 -18.74 -33.55 -10.89
N LEU A 22 -17.64 -33.22 -10.23
CA LEU A 22 -17.55 -32.00 -9.42
C LEU A 22 -17.26 -30.85 -10.38
N GLU A 23 -18.32 -30.34 -11.01
CA GLU A 23 -18.36 -28.95 -11.45
C GLU A 23 -18.51 -28.07 -10.22
N THR A 24 -17.42 -27.44 -9.78
CA THR A 24 -17.51 -26.28 -8.89
C THR A 24 -16.64 -25.15 -9.41
N SER A 25 -17.33 -24.21 -10.06
CA SER A 25 -17.10 -22.77 -10.07
C SER A 25 -15.62 -22.31 -10.11
N LYS A 26 -15.13 -22.06 -11.33
CA LYS A 26 -14.05 -21.09 -11.57
C LYS A 26 -14.51 -19.69 -11.18
N HIS A 27 -14.47 -19.36 -9.89
CA HIS A 27 -14.38 -17.97 -9.48
C HIS A 27 -12.99 -17.45 -9.87
N ARG A 28 -12.90 -16.91 -11.08
CA ARG A 28 -11.83 -15.98 -11.44
C ARG A 28 -11.82 -14.90 -10.37
N ALA A 29 -10.81 -14.92 -9.51
CA ALA A 29 -10.45 -13.75 -8.71
C ALA A 29 -10.31 -12.58 -9.69
N ARG A 30 -11.23 -11.62 -9.61
CA ARG A 30 -11.09 -10.35 -10.31
C ARG A 30 -9.77 -9.76 -9.83
N PRO A 31 -8.88 -9.28 -10.71
CA PRO A 31 -7.72 -8.55 -10.24
C PRO A 31 -8.28 -7.40 -9.40
N LEU A 32 -7.88 -7.36 -8.13
CA LEU A 32 -8.07 -6.17 -7.33
C LEU A 32 -7.25 -5.12 -8.07
N THR A 33 -7.90 -4.30 -8.89
CA THR A 33 -7.35 -3.04 -9.33
C THR A 33 -7.00 -2.32 -8.04
N THR A 34 -5.72 -2.35 -7.70
CA THR A 34 -5.13 -1.63 -6.59
C THR A 34 -5.42 -0.17 -6.87
N ARG A 35 -6.55 0.35 -6.38
CA ARG A 35 -6.73 1.79 -6.21
C ARG A 35 -5.58 2.20 -5.32
N MET A 36 -4.53 2.79 -5.90
CA MET A 36 -3.48 3.34 -5.06
C MET A 36 -4.10 4.57 -4.40
N MET A 37 -3.86 4.75 -3.10
CA MET A 37 -4.44 5.84 -2.31
C MET A 37 -4.13 7.23 -2.88
N PHE A 38 -3.24 7.32 -3.87
CA PHE A 38 -2.68 8.55 -4.43
C PHE A 38 -2.87 8.67 -5.94
N ASP A 39 -3.78 7.92 -6.57
CA ASP A 39 -3.98 7.95 -8.04
C ASP A 39 -4.17 9.38 -8.57
N GLN A 40 -5.03 10.18 -7.93
CA GLN A 40 -5.30 11.58 -8.31
C GLN A 40 -4.07 12.50 -8.16
N LEU A 41 -3.23 12.24 -7.15
CA LEU A 41 -1.99 12.98 -6.96
C LEU A 41 -0.97 12.61 -8.05
N ILE A 42 -0.83 11.31 -8.34
CA ILE A 42 0.07 10.78 -9.37
C ILE A 42 -0.28 11.36 -10.74
N ASP A 43 -1.56 11.32 -11.12
CA ASP A 43 -2.04 11.85 -12.39
C ASP A 43 -1.73 13.35 -12.54
N THR A 44 -1.91 14.11 -11.45
CA THR A 44 -1.66 15.55 -11.48
C THR A 44 -0.17 15.85 -11.56
N LEU A 45 0.68 15.11 -10.85
CA LEU A 45 2.14 15.23 -10.94
C LEU A 45 2.62 14.89 -12.36
N ASP A 46 2.17 13.79 -12.95
CA ASP A 46 2.52 13.39 -14.31
C ASP A 46 2.12 14.44 -15.35
N SER A 47 0.93 15.03 -15.21
CA SER A 47 0.47 16.11 -16.09
C SER A 47 1.35 17.36 -15.99
N THR A 48 1.88 17.62 -14.80
CA THR A 48 2.71 18.78 -14.49
C THR A 48 4.12 18.61 -15.05
N VAL A 49 4.66 17.39 -14.96
CA VAL A 49 5.95 17.02 -15.57
C VAL A 49 5.89 17.16 -17.09
N LYS A 50 4.82 16.68 -17.72
CA LYS A 50 4.62 16.82 -19.18
C LYS A 50 4.64 18.28 -19.63
N LYS A 51 4.11 19.22 -18.82
CA LYS A 51 4.14 20.66 -19.11
C LYS A 51 5.56 21.26 -18.99
N LEU A 52 6.40 20.69 -18.13
CA LEU A 52 7.78 21.14 -17.90
C LEU A 52 8.79 20.53 -18.86
N ARG A 53 8.51 19.34 -19.43
CA ARG A 53 9.37 18.67 -20.43
C ARG A 53 9.68 19.50 -21.68
N GLY A 54 8.83 20.47 -22.01
CA GLY A 54 9.01 21.34 -23.17
C GLY A 54 9.77 22.63 -22.89
N ALA A 55 10.28 22.84 -21.66
CA ALA A 55 11.04 24.01 -21.28
C ALA A 55 12.49 23.64 -20.97
N ASP A 56 13.44 24.23 -21.70
CA ASP A 56 14.88 23.98 -21.54
C ASP A 56 15.45 24.54 -20.21
N GLU A 57 14.74 25.48 -19.57
CA GLU A 57 15.16 26.13 -18.32
C GLU A 57 14.04 26.26 -17.27
N ILE A 58 14.44 26.14 -16.00
CA ILE A 58 13.58 26.42 -14.83
C ILE A 58 13.45 27.94 -14.66
N THR A 59 12.48 28.55 -15.32
CA THR A 59 12.11 29.94 -15.06
C THR A 59 11.18 30.04 -13.85
N GLU A 60 11.31 31.12 -13.08
CA GLU A 60 10.48 31.35 -11.87
C GLU A 60 8.97 31.30 -12.18
N LYS A 61 8.55 31.83 -13.33
CA LYS A 61 7.15 31.80 -13.79
C LYS A 61 6.62 30.38 -14.00
N ASN A 62 7.43 29.49 -14.57
CA ASN A 62 7.04 28.10 -14.84
C ASN A 62 6.94 27.29 -13.55
N VAL A 63 7.85 27.52 -12.60
CA VAL A 63 7.82 26.92 -11.26
C VAL A 63 6.57 27.36 -10.50
N GLU A 64 6.26 28.65 -10.47
CA GLU A 64 5.09 29.15 -9.75
C GLU A 64 3.77 28.62 -10.30
N LYS A 65 3.64 28.50 -11.63
CA LYS A 65 2.45 27.93 -12.26
C LYS A 65 2.29 26.45 -11.89
N THR A 66 3.38 25.71 -11.95
CA THR A 66 3.46 24.30 -11.55
C THR A 66 3.06 24.09 -10.09
N LEU A 67 3.64 24.87 -9.17
CA LEU A 67 3.35 24.76 -7.74
C LEU A 67 1.90 25.08 -7.40
N LYS A 68 1.23 25.95 -8.17
CA LYS A 68 -0.21 26.22 -8.02
C LYS A 68 -1.08 25.03 -8.41
N ASP A 69 -0.73 24.31 -9.48
CA ASP A 69 -1.45 23.11 -9.90
C ASP A 69 -1.27 21.99 -8.85
N VAL A 70 -0.05 21.78 -8.38
CA VAL A 70 0.27 20.84 -7.29
C VAL A 70 -0.47 21.20 -6.00
N LYS A 71 -0.56 22.50 -5.66
CA LYS A 71 -1.30 22.96 -4.48
C LYS A 71 -2.76 22.51 -4.51
N ARG A 72 -3.41 22.66 -5.66
CA ARG A 72 -4.81 22.25 -5.83
C ARG A 72 -4.95 20.75 -5.67
N ALA A 73 -4.09 19.97 -6.32
CA ALA A 73 -4.08 18.51 -6.21
C ALA A 73 -3.93 18.02 -4.76
N LEU A 74 -3.04 18.65 -3.99
CA LEU A 74 -2.85 18.29 -2.57
C LEU A 74 -4.06 18.63 -1.71
N LEU A 75 -4.76 19.73 -2.00
CA LEU A 75 -5.97 20.11 -1.27
C LEU A 75 -7.15 19.20 -1.64
N ASP A 76 -7.26 18.79 -2.90
CA ASP A 76 -8.28 17.84 -3.36
C ASP A 76 -8.05 16.43 -2.76
N ALA A 77 -6.80 16.10 -2.43
CA ALA A 77 -6.40 14.87 -1.76
C ALA A 77 -6.54 14.90 -0.22
N ASP A 78 -7.38 15.79 0.32
CA ASP A 78 -7.66 15.95 1.76
C ASP A 78 -6.42 16.29 2.64
N VAL A 79 -5.38 16.90 2.07
CA VAL A 79 -4.21 17.35 2.84
C VAL A 79 -4.48 18.71 3.50
N ASN A 80 -4.08 18.86 4.77
CA ASN A 80 -4.27 20.09 5.52
C ASN A 80 -3.55 21.29 4.88
N LEU A 81 -4.29 22.40 4.68
CA LEU A 81 -3.78 23.64 4.08
C LEU A 81 -2.47 24.16 4.71
N LYS A 82 -2.30 24.03 6.04
CA LYS A 82 -1.08 24.45 6.74
C LYS A 82 0.14 23.62 6.30
N VAL A 83 -0.06 22.31 6.09
CA VAL A 83 1.00 21.39 5.63
C VAL A 83 1.33 21.70 4.17
N VAL A 84 0.31 21.87 3.32
CA VAL A 84 0.49 22.20 1.90
C VAL A 84 1.25 23.51 1.71
N ASN A 85 0.89 24.57 2.42
CA ASN A 85 1.58 25.86 2.31
C ASN A 85 3.05 25.78 2.75
N LYS A 86 3.35 25.01 3.82
CA LYS A 86 4.73 24.78 4.27
C LYS A 86 5.53 23.98 3.25
N LEU A 87 4.95 22.93 2.69
CA LEU A 87 5.58 22.09 1.67
C LEU A 87 5.96 22.92 0.44
N ILE A 88 4.99 23.67 -0.12
CA ILE A 88 5.22 24.49 -1.32
C ILE A 88 6.30 25.55 -1.09
N LYS A 89 6.34 26.17 0.09
CA LYS A 89 7.37 27.15 0.43
C LYS A 89 8.77 26.53 0.37
N ARG A 90 8.97 25.36 0.99
CA ARG A 90 10.25 24.65 0.97
C ARG A 90 10.65 24.19 -0.43
N VAL A 91 9.69 23.69 -1.21
CA VAL A 91 9.93 23.30 -2.61
C VAL A 91 10.34 24.53 -3.45
N LYS A 92 9.68 25.70 -3.28
CA LYS A 92 10.06 26.94 -3.99
C LYS A 92 11.48 27.38 -3.63
N GLU A 93 11.82 27.39 -2.34
CA GLU A 93 13.15 27.77 -1.86
C GLU A 93 14.24 26.85 -2.42
N ARG A 94 14.03 25.53 -2.42
CA ARG A 94 14.98 24.56 -2.98
C ARG A 94 15.08 24.63 -4.50
N ALA A 95 13.95 24.76 -5.20
CA ALA A 95 13.94 24.85 -6.66
C ALA A 95 14.64 26.11 -7.20
N MET A 96 14.69 27.19 -6.41
CA MET A 96 15.43 28.41 -6.75
C MET A 96 16.89 28.39 -6.32
N GLY A 97 17.22 27.67 -5.24
CA GLY A 97 18.57 27.62 -4.67
C GLY A 97 19.47 26.51 -5.22
N GLU A 98 18.89 25.44 -5.76
CA GLU A 98 19.63 24.30 -6.30
C GLU A 98 19.99 24.59 -7.77
N ALA A 99 21.29 24.77 -8.05
CA ALA A 99 21.77 24.94 -9.42
C ALA A 99 21.34 23.72 -10.25
N VAL A 100 20.84 23.97 -11.47
CA VAL A 100 20.43 22.90 -12.38
C VAL A 100 21.65 22.00 -12.61
N ILE A 101 21.55 20.73 -12.22
CA ILE A 101 22.63 19.79 -12.40
C ILE A 101 22.74 19.55 -13.91
N SER A 102 23.91 19.84 -14.48
CA SER A 102 24.16 19.67 -15.91
C SER A 102 23.92 18.20 -16.31
N GLY A 103 23.00 17.99 -17.25
CA GLY A 103 22.65 16.66 -17.80
C GLY A 103 21.37 16.02 -17.25
N VAL A 104 20.67 16.65 -16.30
CA VAL A 104 19.35 16.20 -15.84
C VAL A 104 18.26 17.11 -16.38
N GLU A 105 17.16 16.51 -16.87
CA GLU A 105 15.99 17.26 -17.33
C GLU A 105 15.41 18.09 -16.16
N PRO A 106 15.24 19.42 -16.31
CA PRO A 106 14.78 20.29 -15.22
C PRO A 106 13.42 19.87 -14.62
N GLY A 107 12.53 19.27 -15.42
CA GLY A 107 11.29 18.68 -14.94
C GLY A 107 11.51 17.54 -13.95
N GLN A 108 12.50 16.67 -14.19
CA GLN A 108 12.83 15.56 -13.29
C GLN A 108 13.49 16.03 -11.99
N GLN A 109 14.31 17.07 -12.06
CA GLN A 109 14.90 17.70 -10.88
C GLN A 109 13.80 18.24 -9.94
N LEU A 110 12.76 18.88 -10.50
CA LEU A 110 11.65 19.37 -9.70
C LEU A 110 10.86 18.23 -9.02
N ILE A 111 10.60 17.12 -9.72
CA ILE A 111 9.94 15.94 -9.13
C ILE A 111 10.76 15.42 -7.95
N LYS A 112 12.09 15.33 -8.11
CA LYS A 112 12.98 14.85 -7.06
C LYS A 112 12.90 15.74 -5.82
N ILE A 113 12.99 17.06 -5.99
CA ILE A 113 12.84 18.01 -4.88
C ILE A 113 11.49 17.83 -4.18
N MET A 114 10.41 17.68 -4.94
CA MET A 114 9.09 17.44 -4.38
C MET A 114 9.00 16.11 -3.62
N TYR A 115 9.57 15.04 -4.17
CA TYR A 115 9.59 13.73 -3.54
C TYR A 115 10.36 13.75 -2.22
N ASP A 116 11.53 14.38 -2.20
CA ASP A 116 12.36 14.52 -1.00
C ASP A 116 11.60 15.29 0.11
N GLU A 117 10.92 16.38 -0.27
CA GLU A 117 10.12 17.20 0.67
C GLU A 117 8.86 16.48 1.18
N LEU A 118 8.20 15.70 0.33
CA LEU A 118 7.07 14.84 0.73
C LEU A 118 7.55 13.77 1.71
N THR A 119 8.67 13.12 1.42
CA THR A 119 9.28 12.09 2.28
C THR A 119 9.65 12.67 3.65
N SER A 120 10.33 13.82 3.69
CA SER A 120 10.66 14.50 4.94
C SER A 120 9.40 14.89 5.74
N THR A 121 8.32 15.27 5.06
CA THR A 121 7.03 15.61 5.72
C THR A 121 6.32 14.38 6.29
N MET A 122 6.37 13.24 5.60
CA MET A 122 5.72 11.99 6.03
C MET A 122 6.51 11.26 7.12
N GLY A 123 7.83 11.46 7.18
CA GLY A 123 8.72 10.89 8.17
C GLY A 123 9.94 10.24 7.52
N GLU A 124 11.12 10.56 8.03
CA GLU A 124 12.39 10.15 7.44
C GLU A 124 12.81 8.71 7.78
N ARG A 125 12.14 8.08 8.76
CA ARG A 125 12.53 6.75 9.26
C ARG A 125 11.35 5.79 9.24
N GLU A 126 11.61 4.62 8.68
CA GLU A 126 10.74 3.46 8.86
C GLU A 126 10.68 3.12 10.35
N THR A 127 9.50 3.31 10.95
CA THR A 127 9.29 3.01 12.37
C THR A 127 8.72 1.61 12.46
N LEU A 128 9.57 0.63 12.75
CA LEU A 128 9.12 -0.74 12.99
C LEU A 128 8.20 -0.80 14.23
N LEU A 129 7.30 -1.77 14.24
CA LEU A 129 6.44 -2.01 15.40
C LEU A 129 7.30 -2.28 16.64
N ALA A 130 7.03 -1.53 17.70
CA ALA A 130 7.73 -1.65 18.98
C ALA A 130 7.75 -3.11 19.45
N ARG A 131 8.93 -3.58 19.86
CA ARG A 131 9.14 -4.96 20.31
C ARG A 131 9.90 -4.93 21.62
N ARG A 132 9.36 -5.59 22.66
CA ARG A 132 10.14 -5.88 23.86
C ARG A 132 10.97 -7.15 23.65
N GLU A 133 12.20 -7.13 24.15
CA GLU A 133 13.11 -8.29 24.12
C GLU A 133 12.66 -9.40 25.08
N LYS A 134 12.06 -9.01 26.23
CA LYS A 134 11.53 -9.92 27.24
C LYS A 134 10.10 -9.51 27.64
N GLY A 135 9.20 -10.48 27.70
CA GLY A 135 7.81 -10.30 28.10
C GLY A 135 6.85 -9.93 26.95
N PRO A 136 5.54 -9.82 27.24
CA PRO A 136 4.53 -9.50 26.24
C PRO A 136 4.65 -8.04 25.78
N THR A 137 4.46 -7.81 24.47
CA THR A 137 4.30 -6.46 23.91
C THR A 137 2.82 -6.14 23.85
N VAL A 138 2.39 -5.09 24.56
CA VAL A 138 0.98 -4.64 24.59
C VAL A 138 0.83 -3.45 23.65
N ILE A 139 -0.08 -3.56 22.68
CA ILE A 139 -0.38 -2.52 21.70
C ILE A 139 -1.84 -2.12 21.86
N LEU A 140 -2.08 -0.85 22.21
CA LEU A 140 -3.42 -0.28 22.31
C LEU A 140 -3.78 0.42 21.00
N LEU A 141 -4.89 0.03 20.37
CA LEU A 141 -5.43 0.75 19.22
C LEU A 141 -6.50 1.73 19.69
N SER A 142 -6.21 3.02 19.56
CA SER A 142 -7.14 4.11 19.88
C SER A 142 -7.36 4.99 18.65
N GLY A 143 -8.48 5.72 18.61
CA GLY A 143 -8.86 6.56 17.48
C GLY A 143 -10.36 6.80 17.39
N LEU A 144 -10.76 7.62 16.41
CA LEU A 144 -12.14 8.04 16.22
C LEU A 144 -13.08 6.86 15.90
N GLN A 145 -14.39 7.06 16.09
CA GLN A 145 -15.40 6.09 15.69
C GLN A 145 -15.40 5.95 14.17
N GLY A 146 -15.47 4.72 13.66
CA GLY A 146 -15.40 4.45 12.22
C GLY A 146 -13.99 4.47 11.61
N ALA A 147 -12.93 4.76 12.38
CA ALA A 147 -11.54 4.74 11.89
C ALA A 147 -10.99 3.33 11.55
N GLY A 148 -11.82 2.28 11.61
CA GLY A 148 -11.42 0.92 11.27
C GLY A 148 -10.50 0.23 12.28
N LYS A 149 -10.49 0.66 13.56
CA LYS A 149 -9.62 0.11 14.62
C LYS A 149 -9.70 -1.40 14.75
N THR A 150 -10.92 -1.96 14.77
CA THR A 150 -11.17 -3.40 14.88
C THR A 150 -10.56 -4.17 13.70
N THR A 151 -10.81 -3.67 12.49
CA THR A 151 -10.21 -4.23 11.26
C THR A 151 -8.69 -4.10 11.23
N ALA A 152 -8.15 -2.97 11.72
CA ALA A 152 -6.72 -2.76 11.85
C ALA A 152 -6.09 -3.72 12.86
N ALA A 153 -6.78 -4.02 13.98
CA ALA A 153 -6.35 -5.03 14.95
C ALA A 153 -6.22 -6.42 14.31
N ALA A 154 -7.24 -6.86 13.57
CA ALA A 154 -7.20 -8.14 12.88
C ALA A 154 -6.07 -8.21 11.83
N LYS A 155 -5.91 -7.15 11.03
CA LYS A 155 -4.81 -7.04 10.04
C LYS A 155 -3.43 -7.05 10.70
N LEU A 156 -3.27 -6.31 11.79
CA LEU A 156 -2.03 -6.25 12.56
C LEU A 156 -1.70 -7.61 13.18
N ALA A 157 -2.70 -8.33 13.70
CA ALA A 157 -2.50 -9.68 14.22
C ALA A 157 -2.06 -10.66 13.14
N LEU A 158 -2.66 -10.60 11.95
CA LEU A 158 -2.24 -11.42 10.81
C LEU A 158 -0.83 -11.07 10.34
N TYR A 159 -0.49 -9.78 10.31
CA TYR A 159 0.85 -9.30 9.98
C TYR A 159 1.90 -9.87 10.96
N CYS A 160 1.69 -9.72 12.27
CA CYS A 160 2.58 -10.26 13.30
C CYS A 160 2.71 -11.80 13.30
N LYS A 161 1.68 -12.53 12.86
CA LYS A 161 1.73 -13.99 12.68
C LYS A 161 2.54 -14.41 11.44
N LYS A 162 2.64 -13.54 10.43
CA LYS A 162 3.38 -13.79 9.17
C LYS A 162 4.83 -13.31 9.23
N GLU A 163 5.20 -12.50 10.22
CA GLU A 163 6.60 -12.11 10.43
C GLU A 163 7.49 -13.32 10.69
N ASP A 164 8.79 -13.17 10.40
CA ASP A 164 9.82 -14.14 10.73
C ASP A 164 10.77 -13.55 11.78
N PRO A 165 10.82 -14.10 13.01
CA PRO A 165 10.05 -15.24 13.53
C PRO A 165 8.58 -14.88 13.85
N PRO A 166 7.63 -15.85 13.74
CA PRO A 166 6.21 -15.60 13.94
C PRO A 166 5.89 -15.29 15.40
N ARG A 167 5.07 -14.27 15.63
CA ARG A 167 4.65 -13.87 16.98
C ARG A 167 3.36 -14.57 17.38
N LYS A 168 3.29 -14.98 18.65
CA LYS A 168 2.01 -15.36 19.28
C LYS A 168 1.24 -14.08 19.59
N VAL A 169 0.06 -13.93 18.99
CA VAL A 169 -0.78 -12.73 19.13
C VAL A 169 -2.09 -13.12 19.83
N LEU A 170 -2.49 -12.29 20.79
CA LEU A 170 -3.78 -12.32 21.46
C LEU A 170 -4.51 -11.00 21.16
N LEU A 171 -5.73 -11.08 20.65
CA LEU A 171 -6.62 -9.93 20.49
C LEU A 171 -7.54 -9.84 21.71
N VAL A 172 -7.70 -8.64 22.25
CA VAL A 172 -8.57 -8.37 23.39
C VAL A 172 -9.49 -7.22 23.04
N ALA A 173 -10.80 -7.45 23.12
CA ALA A 173 -11.80 -6.41 22.95
C ALA A 173 -11.85 -5.54 24.21
N ALA A 174 -11.36 -4.30 24.11
CA ALA A 174 -11.38 -3.34 25.21
C ALA A 174 -12.61 -2.38 25.17
N ASP A 175 -13.45 -2.48 24.13
CA ASP A 175 -14.67 -1.67 23.99
C ASP A 175 -15.86 -2.40 24.65
N VAL A 176 -16.09 -2.11 25.93
CA VAL A 176 -17.19 -2.70 26.72
C VAL A 176 -18.57 -2.14 26.38
N TYR A 177 -18.65 -1.05 25.61
CA TYR A 177 -19.91 -0.35 25.34
C TYR A 177 -20.60 -0.82 24.05
N ARG A 178 -19.88 -1.50 23.15
CA ARG A 178 -20.41 -1.97 21.88
C ARG A 178 -20.40 -3.50 21.84
N PRO A 179 -21.52 -4.18 22.15
CA PRO A 179 -21.56 -5.65 22.18
C PRO A 179 -21.10 -6.29 20.86
N ALA A 180 -21.47 -5.69 19.72
CA ALA A 180 -21.05 -6.16 18.39
C ALA A 180 -19.53 -6.04 18.13
N ALA A 181 -18.78 -5.25 18.91
CA ALA A 181 -17.32 -5.13 18.75
C ALA A 181 -16.58 -6.39 19.22
N ILE A 182 -17.17 -7.14 20.16
CA ILE A 182 -16.65 -8.44 20.63
C ILE A 182 -16.84 -9.47 19.51
N GLU A 183 -18.05 -9.58 18.97
CA GLU A 183 -18.38 -10.50 17.86
C GLU A 183 -17.54 -10.23 16.59
N GLN A 184 -17.18 -8.97 16.33
CA GLN A 184 -16.34 -8.62 15.17
C GLN A 184 -14.86 -9.04 15.33
N LEU A 185 -14.40 -9.31 16.56
CA LEU A 185 -13.02 -9.74 16.86
C LEU A 185 -12.87 -11.26 17.03
N GLU A 186 -13.97 -11.99 17.24
CA GLU A 186 -14.00 -13.47 17.25
C GLU A 186 -13.78 -14.05 15.84
#